data_AF-A0A7C3U1V9-F1
#
_entry.id   AF-A0A7C3U1V9-F1
#
_cell.length_a   1.000
_cell.length_b   1.000
_cell.length_c   1.000
_cell.angle_alpha   90.00
_cell.angle_beta   90.00
_cell.angle_gamma   90.00
#
_symmetry.space_group_name_H-M   'P 1'
#
loop_
_entity.id
_entity.type
_entity.pdbx_description
1 polymer ?
#
loop_
_entity_poly.entity_id
_entity_poly.type
_entity_poly.pdbx_seq_one_letter_code
_entity_poly.pdbx_strand_id
1 'polypeptide(L)'
;MARSLKKGPFVDGHLMKKVVEAQETKSRKVIKTWSRRSTILPEFVGMTFAVHNGKKFIPVYVTENMVGHKLGEFAPTRTFYSHAGDKKSAVKGKGK
;
A
#
# COMPACT_ATOMS: atom_id res chain seq x y z
N MET A 1 -5.87 10.55 -10.79
CA MET A 1 -5.18 11.25 -11.91
C MET A 1 -3.72 10.85 -11.93
N ALA A 2 -3.22 10.50 -13.12
CA ALA A 2 -1.83 10.10 -13.32
C ALA A 2 -0.90 11.33 -13.36
N ARG A 3 0.37 11.14 -12.97
CA ARG A 3 1.42 12.15 -13.12
C ARG A 3 1.85 12.20 -14.58
N SER A 4 2.28 13.36 -15.07
CA SER A 4 2.83 13.49 -16.43
C SER A 4 4.00 12.52 -16.66
N LEU A 5 3.99 11.84 -17.82
CA LEU A 5 5.00 10.84 -18.21
C LEU A 5 6.43 11.40 -18.17
N LYS A 6 6.63 12.66 -18.57
CA LYS A 6 7.96 13.31 -18.58
C LYS A 6 8.62 13.36 -17.19
N LYS A 7 7.83 13.32 -16.11
CA LYS A 7 8.35 13.43 -14.73
C LYS A 7 8.69 12.08 -14.09
N GLY A 8 8.30 10.97 -14.73
CA GLY A 8 8.46 9.62 -14.19
C GLY A 8 7.59 9.29 -12.97
N PRO A 9 7.58 8.02 -12.53
CA PRO A 9 6.92 7.60 -11.31
C PRO A 9 7.54 8.29 -10.10
N PHE A 10 6.71 8.62 -9.10
CA PHE A 10 7.19 9.23 -7.87
C PHE A 10 7.36 8.17 -6.80
N VAL A 11 8.53 8.13 -6.15
CA VAL A 11 8.81 7.31 -4.97
C VAL A 11 9.54 8.17 -3.95
N ASP A 12 9.19 8.00 -2.67
CA ASP A 12 9.88 8.69 -1.60
C ASP A 12 11.32 8.18 -1.45
N GLY A 13 12.29 9.09 -1.35
CA GLY A 13 13.71 8.72 -1.24
C GLY A 13 13.99 7.84 -0.02
N HIS A 14 13.32 8.09 1.10
CA HIS A 14 13.45 7.26 2.31
C HIS A 14 12.89 5.84 2.12
N LEU A 15 11.88 5.67 1.25
CA LEU A 15 11.27 4.38 0.98
C LEU A 15 12.18 3.58 0.06
N MET A 16 12.72 4.25 -0.97
CA MET A 16 13.66 3.65 -1.91
C MET A 16 14.90 3.12 -1.18
N LYS A 17 15.49 3.90 -0.28
CA LYS A 17 16.66 3.46 0.52
C LYS A 17 16.40 2.15 1.27
N LYS A 18 15.23 2.02 1.92
CA LYS A 18 14.84 0.81 2.67
C LYS A 18 14.62 -0.38 1.74
N VAL A 19 14.11 -0.15 0.53
CA VAL A 19 13.92 -1.19 -0.47
C VAL A 19 15.27 -1.71 -0.96
N VAL A 20 16.18 -0.82 -1.33
CA VAL A 20 17.54 -1.19 -1.76
C VAL A 20 18.25 -2.00 -0.67
N GLU A 21 18.23 -1.53 0.58
CA GLU A 21 18.81 -2.26 1.72
C GLU A 21 18.16 -3.63 1.91
N ALA A 22 16.83 -3.72 1.81
CA ALA A 22 16.11 -4.99 1.94
C ALA A 22 16.46 -5.97 0.82
N GLN A 23 16.70 -5.48 -0.39
CA GLN A 23 17.06 -6.28 -1.54
C GLN A 23 18.51 -6.78 -1.46
N GLU A 24 19.45 -5.93 -1.06
CA GLU A 24 20.86 -6.29 -0.80
C GLU A 24 20.97 -7.36 0.29
N THR A 25 20.26 -7.17 1.39
CA THR A 25 20.25 -8.11 2.52
C THR A 25 19.39 -9.36 2.28
N LYS A 26 18.65 -9.42 1.16
CA LYS A 26 17.62 -10.43 0.85
C LYS A 26 16.64 -10.63 2.01
N SER A 27 16.40 -9.58 2.81
CA SER A 27 15.57 -9.69 4.00
C SER A 27 14.09 -9.60 3.62
N ARG A 28 13.29 -10.53 4.13
CA ARG A 28 11.82 -10.51 3.98
C ARG A 28 11.13 -9.66 5.05
N LYS A 29 11.83 -8.67 5.61
CA LYS A 29 11.30 -7.85 6.70
C LYS A 29 10.20 -6.94 6.17
N VAL A 30 9.18 -6.72 6.99
CA VAL A 30 8.06 -5.84 6.64
C VAL A 30 8.52 -4.38 6.68
N ILE A 31 8.46 -3.69 5.54
CA ILE A 31 8.88 -2.29 5.41
C ILE A 31 7.73 -1.38 5.83
N LYS A 32 7.90 -0.64 6.93
CA LYS A 32 6.93 0.37 7.37
C LYS A 32 7.04 1.65 6.55
N THR A 33 5.92 2.15 6.06
CA THR A 33 5.84 3.37 5.26
C THR A 33 4.61 4.21 5.57
N TRP A 34 4.83 5.53 5.62
CA TRP A 34 3.78 6.55 5.61
C TRP A 34 3.56 7.12 4.20
N SER A 35 4.45 6.82 3.25
CA SER A 35 4.40 7.38 1.90
C SER A 35 3.40 6.63 1.03
N ARG A 36 2.12 6.98 1.18
CA ARG A 36 1.02 6.43 0.40
C ARG A 36 0.99 6.90 -1.06
N ARG A 37 1.69 8.00 -1.34
CA ARG A 37 1.79 8.62 -2.67
C ARG A 37 2.79 7.91 -3.60
N SER A 38 3.67 7.09 -3.03
CA SER A 38 4.71 6.36 -3.76
C SER A 38 4.09 5.35 -4.70
N THR A 39 4.55 5.36 -5.94
CA THR A 39 4.18 4.41 -6.98
C THR A 39 4.92 3.09 -6.75
N ILE A 40 4.24 1.97 -6.96
CA ILE A 40 4.83 0.64 -6.88
C ILE A 40 5.70 0.43 -8.12
N LEU A 41 7.00 0.26 -7.88
CA LEU A 41 7.98 -0.06 -8.91
C LEU A 41 8.10 -1.58 -9.10
N PRO A 42 8.60 -2.06 -10.26
CA PRO A 42 8.87 -3.48 -10.47
C PRO A 42 9.78 -4.09 -9.39
N GLU A 43 10.73 -3.31 -8.87
CA GLU A 43 11.63 -3.71 -7.78
C GLU A 43 10.90 -4.06 -6.48
N PHE A 44 9.65 -3.61 -6.32
CA PHE A 44 8.88 -3.79 -5.08
C PHE A 44 8.17 -5.15 -5.02
N VAL A 45 8.16 -5.89 -6.14
CA VAL A 45 7.47 -7.18 -6.25
C VAL A 45 8.11 -8.20 -5.31
N GLY A 46 7.27 -8.91 -4.55
CA GLY A 46 7.71 -9.91 -3.57
C GLY A 46 8.07 -9.34 -2.20
N MET A 47 7.97 -8.02 -1.99
CA MET A 47 8.13 -7.39 -0.68
C MET A 47 6.79 -7.11 0.00
N THR A 48 6.81 -7.04 1.33
CA THR A 48 5.65 -6.68 2.15
C THR A 48 5.82 -5.28 2.72
N PHE A 49 4.89 -4.38 2.41
CA PHE A 49 4.86 -3.02 2.93
C PHE A 49 3.76 -2.87 3.97
N ALA A 50 4.13 -2.42 5.16
CA ALA A 50 3.19 -1.93 6.16
C ALA A 50 2.84 -0.47 5.83
N VAL A 51 1.70 -0.25 5.18
CA VAL A 51 1.24 1.07 4.75
C VAL A 51 0.35 1.69 5.83
N HIS A 52 0.69 2.89 6.29
CA HIS A 52 -0.11 3.59 7.28
C HIS A 52 -1.43 4.12 6.68
N ASN A 53 -2.57 3.80 7.27
CA ASN A 53 -3.88 4.25 6.79
C ASN A 53 -4.47 5.46 7.55
N GLY A 54 -3.74 5.99 8.54
CA GLY A 54 -4.18 7.07 9.43
C GLY A 54 -4.38 6.63 10.88
N LYS A 55 -4.61 5.32 11.12
CA LYS A 55 -4.77 4.75 12.45
C LYS A 55 -3.82 3.57 12.71
N LYS A 56 -3.64 2.70 11.72
CA LYS A 56 -2.82 1.49 11.81
C LYS A 56 -2.01 1.25 10.54
N PHE A 57 -1.05 0.36 10.65
CA PHE A 57 -0.30 -0.15 9.51
C PHE A 57 -1.01 -1.37 8.93
N ILE A 58 -1.35 -1.30 7.65
CA ILE A 58 -1.95 -2.39 6.90
C ILE A 58 -0.81 -3.09 6.13
N PRO A 59 -0.57 -4.40 6.35
CA PRO A 59 0.40 -5.14 5.56
C PRO A 59 -0.16 -5.37 4.15
N VAL A 60 0.61 -4.96 3.14
CA VAL A 60 0.31 -5.13 1.72
C VAL A 60 1.46 -5.92 1.12
N TYR A 61 1.17 -7.13 0.63
CA TYR A 61 2.11 -7.93 -0.15
C TYR A 61 2.00 -7.53 -1.62
N VAL A 62 3.12 -7.14 -2.22
CA VAL A 62 3.14 -6.59 -3.58
C VAL A 62 3.33 -7.70 -4.62
N THR A 63 2.42 -7.72 -5.60
CA THR A 63 2.45 -8.61 -6.77
C THR A 63 2.67 -7.81 -8.05
N GLU A 64 3.03 -8.47 -9.15
CA GLU A 64 3.34 -7.81 -10.44
C GLU A 64 2.17 -6.97 -10.97
N ASN A 65 0.94 -7.45 -10.80
CA ASN A 65 -0.26 -6.73 -11.23
C ASN A 65 -0.49 -5.40 -10.50
N MET A 66 0.25 -5.13 -9.42
CA MET A 66 0.16 -3.89 -8.66
C MET A 66 1.16 -2.82 -9.15
N VAL A 67 2.07 -3.15 -10.07
CA VAL A 67 3.06 -2.21 -10.60
C VAL A 67 2.36 -1.04 -11.30
N GLY A 68 2.81 0.19 -11.03
CA GLY A 68 2.21 1.41 -11.57
C GLY A 68 1.10 2.02 -10.70
N HIS A 69 0.49 1.24 -9.80
CA HIS A 69 -0.45 1.75 -8.81
C HIS A 69 0.26 2.44 -7.64
N LYS A 70 -0.48 3.18 -6.82
CA LYS A 70 0.05 3.77 -5.58
C LYS A 70 -0.18 2.86 -4.39
N LEU A 71 0.80 2.83 -3.47
CA LEU A 71 0.67 2.08 -2.21
C LEU A 71 -0.58 2.44 -1.40
N GLY A 72 -1.03 3.69 -1.51
CA GLY A 72 -2.24 4.17 -0.82
C GLY A 72 -3.55 3.54 -1.29
N GLU A 73 -3.60 2.99 -2.51
CA GLU A 73 -4.80 2.35 -3.10
C GLU A 73 -5.13 1.03 -2.39
N PHE A 74 -4.11 0.36 -1.88
CA PHE A 74 -4.24 -0.93 -1.18
C PHE A 74 -4.43 -0.78 0.34
N ALA A 75 -4.54 0.46 0.84
CA ALA A 75 -4.70 0.78 2.25
C ALA A 75 -5.93 1.67 2.49
N PRO A 76 -7.13 1.10 2.72
CA PRO A 76 -8.36 1.88 2.90
C PRO A 76 -8.32 2.75 4.16
N THR A 77 -8.79 3.99 4.05
CA THR A 77 -8.78 5.01 5.12
C THR A 77 -10.06 5.09 5.92
N ARG A 78 -11.19 4.94 5.23
CA ARG A 78 -12.53 5.08 5.81
C ARG A 78 -13.21 3.71 5.75
N THR A 79 -13.93 3.37 6.81
CA THR A 79 -14.87 2.26 6.76
C THR A 79 -16.06 2.71 5.92
N PHE A 80 -16.35 1.99 4.84
CA PHE A 80 -17.56 2.21 4.07
C PHE A 80 -18.75 1.65 4.85
N TYR A 81 -19.66 2.53 5.26
CA TYR A 81 -20.97 2.13 5.77
C TYR A 81 -21.92 2.18 4.58
N SER A 82 -22.40 1.01 4.13
CA SER A 82 -23.40 0.93 3.07
C SER A 82 -24.61 1.78 3.46
N HIS A 83 -25.21 2.48 2.48
CA HIS A 83 -26.50 3.13 2.72
C HIS A 83 -27.55 2.05 2.98
N ALA A 84 -28.30 2.20 4.08
CA ALA A 84 -29.35 1.26 4.48
C ALA A 84 -30.58 1.42 3.56
N GLY A 85 -30.47 0.90 2.34
CA GLY A 85 -31.61 0.60 1.48
C GLY A 85 -31.77 -0.92 1.42
N ASP A 86 -32.74 -1.44 2.17
CA ASP A 86 -33.29 -2.81 2.14
C ASP A 86 -32.34 -4.01 1.97
N LYS A 87 -31.09 -3.92 2.42
CA LYS A 87 -30.22 -5.10 2.55
C LYS A 87 -29.64 -5.21 3.95
N LYS A 88 -30.19 -6.18 4.69
CA LYS A 88 -29.50 -6.90 5.77
C LYS A 88 -28.15 -7.41 5.25
N SER A 89 -27.12 -6.59 5.34
CA SER A 89 -25.75 -7.08 5.36
C SER A 89 -25.02 -6.34 6.46
N ALA A 90 -25.36 -6.71 7.70
CA ALA A 90 -24.49 -6.50 8.83
C ALA A 90 -23.16 -7.19 8.50
N VAL A 91 -22.15 -6.42 8.14
CA VAL A 91 -20.76 -6.90 8.24
C VAL A 91 -20.55 -7.11 9.73
N LYS A 92 -20.68 -8.37 10.18
CA LYS A 92 -20.30 -8.78 11.53
C LYS A 92 -18.85 -8.35 11.73
N GLY A 93 -18.65 -7.27 12.49
CA GLY A 93 -17.36 -6.96 13.06
C GLY A 93 -16.89 -8.19 13.81
N LYS A 94 -15.79 -8.79 13.36
CA LYS A 94 -15.15 -9.90 14.08
C LYS A 94 -14.81 -9.39 15.48
N GLY A 95 -15.41 -10.02 16.48
CA GLY A 95 -14.96 -9.93 17.85
C GLY A 95 -13.56 -10.50 17.97
N LYS A 96 -12.67 -9.68 18.52
CA LYS A 96 -11.80 -10.00 19.65
C LYS A 96 -11.41 -8.69 20.30
#